data_AF-A0A7S1D9Z8-F1
#
_entry.id   AF-A0A7S1D9Z8-F1
#
_cell.length_a   1.000
_cell.length_b   1.000
_cell.length_c   1.000
_cell.angle_alpha   90.00
_cell.angle_beta   90.00
_cell.angle_gamma   90.00
#
_symmetry.space_group_name_H-M   'P 1'
#
loop_
_entity.id
_entity.type
_entity.pdbx_description
1 polymer ?
#
loop_
_entity_poly.entity_id
_entity_poly.type
_entity_poly.pdbx_seq_one_letter_code
_entity_poly.pdbx_strand_id
1 'polypeptide(L)'
;TIRDFDRIQEYPIWGFGGDYNAKTYQLFQCGPKPKVKGIEGLLEAYAMTFQTGITLGRTRKFKNVIEAAAHHANTAWKNRGRDASGQELLSYTILLVLTPGNDSDVMAVKDTIVAVEGAPLSILFVRVPSSSSLQPIIF
;
A
#
# COMPACT_ATOMS: atom_id res chain seq x y z
N THR A 1 13.57 1.65 -12.90
CA THR A 1 12.18 1.54 -12.37
C THR A 1 12.24 1.30 -10.86
N ILE A 2 11.17 1.57 -10.08
CA ILE A 2 11.19 1.36 -8.60
C ILE A 2 11.62 -0.07 -8.23
N ARG A 3 11.26 -1.05 -9.07
CA ARG A 3 11.67 -2.46 -8.95
C ARG A 3 13.19 -2.65 -8.83
N ASP A 4 13.98 -1.85 -9.53
CA ASP A 4 15.44 -2.03 -9.61
C ASP A 4 16.17 -1.62 -8.32
N PHE A 5 15.46 -0.91 -7.42
CA PHE A 5 15.97 -0.52 -6.11
C PHE A 5 15.66 -1.54 -5.01
N ASP A 6 14.82 -2.54 -5.27
CA ASP A 6 14.57 -3.66 -4.37
C ASP A 6 15.36 -4.90 -4.80
N ARG A 7 16.31 -5.31 -3.95
CA ARG A 7 17.18 -6.47 -4.20
C ARG A 7 16.46 -7.81 -4.10
N ILE A 8 15.41 -7.89 -3.29
CA ILE A 8 14.70 -9.15 -2.96
C ILE A 8 13.43 -9.28 -3.82
N GLN A 9 12.87 -8.14 -4.26
CA GLN A 9 11.64 -8.06 -5.05
C GLN A 9 10.47 -8.80 -4.38
N GLU A 10 10.37 -8.67 -3.05
CA GLU A 10 9.30 -9.21 -2.23
C GLU A 10 8.49 -8.06 -1.61
N TYR A 11 7.27 -7.88 -2.09
CA TYR A 11 6.45 -6.73 -1.76
C TYR A 11 5.35 -7.10 -0.76
N PRO A 12 5.18 -6.38 0.36
CA PRO A 12 3.95 -6.45 1.13
C PRO A 12 2.79 -5.86 0.32
N ILE A 13 1.62 -6.48 0.39
CA ILE A 13 0.41 -6.01 -0.28
C ILE A 13 -0.78 -6.04 0.68
N TRP A 14 -1.48 -4.91 0.78
CA TRP A 14 -2.65 -4.74 1.63
C TRP A 14 -3.80 -4.14 0.85
N GLY A 15 -5.02 -4.53 1.23
CA GLY A 15 -6.24 -3.85 0.87
C GLY A 15 -6.77 -3.06 2.08
N PHE A 16 -7.60 -2.05 1.82
CA PHE A 16 -8.19 -1.23 2.86
C PHE A 16 -9.60 -0.78 2.44
N GLY A 17 -10.49 -0.62 3.41
CA GLY A 17 -11.87 -0.18 3.17
C GLY A 17 -12.71 -1.17 2.38
N GLY A 18 -12.50 -2.48 2.58
CA GLY A 18 -13.26 -3.54 1.91
C GLY A 18 -14.38 -4.08 2.79
N ASP A 19 -15.53 -4.39 2.20
CA ASP A 19 -16.67 -4.99 2.91
C ASP A 19 -16.72 -6.49 2.64
N TYR A 20 -16.82 -7.29 3.70
CA TYR A 20 -16.96 -8.74 3.63
C TYR A 20 -17.88 -9.23 4.76
N ASN A 21 -18.88 -10.04 4.42
CA ASN A 21 -19.88 -10.57 5.38
C ASN A 21 -20.47 -9.48 6.31
N ALA A 22 -20.94 -8.37 5.71
CA ALA A 22 -21.52 -7.21 6.41
C ALA A 22 -20.57 -6.48 7.39
N LYS A 23 -19.26 -6.72 7.31
CA LYS A 23 -18.24 -6.03 8.10
C LYS A 23 -17.27 -5.29 7.19
N THR A 24 -16.94 -4.05 7.55
CA THR A 24 -15.89 -3.28 6.88
C THR A 24 -14.53 -3.55 7.51
N TYR A 25 -13.57 -3.93 6.68
CA TYR A 25 -12.18 -4.13 7.01
C TYR A 25 -11.36 -2.93 6.58
N GLN A 26 -10.82 -2.20 7.56
CA GLN A 26 -10.06 -0.97 7.33
C GLN A 26 -8.63 -1.24 6.84
N LEU A 27 -8.10 -2.45 7.07
CA LEU A 27 -6.85 -2.94 6.53
C LEU A 27 -6.91 -4.47 6.53
N PHE A 28 -6.52 -5.12 5.44
CA PHE A 28 -6.51 -6.57 5.29
C PHE A 28 -5.42 -7.02 4.33
N GLN A 29 -5.01 -8.28 4.43
CA GLN A 29 -4.02 -8.87 3.53
C GLN A 29 -4.66 -9.11 2.15
N CYS A 30 -3.96 -8.74 1.08
CA CYS A 30 -4.34 -9.16 -0.27
C CYS A 30 -3.73 -10.52 -0.60
N GLY A 31 -4.54 -11.42 -1.14
CA GLY A 31 -4.11 -12.77 -1.47
C GLY A 31 -3.74 -13.63 -0.24
N PRO A 32 -3.20 -14.83 -0.47
CA PRO A 32 -2.99 -15.83 0.59
C PRO A 32 -1.73 -15.58 1.43
N LYS A 33 -0.80 -14.72 0.98
CA LYS A 33 0.50 -14.48 1.65
C LYS A 33 0.68 -13.00 2.00
N PRO A 34 1.40 -12.68 3.08
CA PRO A 34 1.65 -11.30 3.50
C PRO A 34 2.63 -10.55 2.60
N LYS A 35 3.43 -11.29 1.82
CA LYS A 35 4.35 -10.76 0.81
C LYS A 35 4.25 -11.58 -0.47
N VAL A 36 4.51 -10.92 -1.58
CA VAL A 36 4.45 -11.49 -2.93
C VAL A 36 5.76 -11.21 -3.67
N LYS A 37 6.16 -12.13 -4.55
CA LYS A 37 7.38 -12.00 -5.34
C LYS A 37 7.07 -11.38 -6.70
N GLY A 38 7.80 -10.33 -7.04
CA GLY A 38 7.67 -9.66 -8.33
C GLY A 38 6.32 -8.95 -8.53
N ILE A 39 6.16 -8.36 -9.71
CA ILE A 39 4.93 -7.63 -10.07
C ILE A 39 3.82 -8.61 -10.42
N GLU A 40 4.17 -9.75 -11.02
CA GLU A 40 3.24 -10.79 -11.41
C GLU A 40 2.51 -11.36 -10.18
N GLY A 41 3.25 -11.68 -9.11
CA GLY A 41 2.65 -12.13 -7.85
C GLY A 41 1.81 -11.06 -7.15
N LEU A 42 2.14 -9.79 -7.34
CA LEU A 42 1.35 -8.65 -6.84
C LEU A 42 0.00 -8.56 -7.55
N LEU A 43 -0.01 -8.65 -8.88
CA LEU A 43 -1.23 -8.66 -9.69
C LEU A 43 -2.10 -9.89 -9.41
N GLU A 44 -1.48 -11.06 -9.24
CA GLU A 44 -2.18 -12.29 -8.86
C GLU A 44 -2.85 -12.16 -7.50
N ALA A 45 -2.13 -11.70 -6.46
CA ALA A 45 -2.70 -11.50 -5.13
C ALA A 45 -3.84 -10.46 -5.13
N TYR A 46 -3.70 -9.39 -5.93
CA TYR A 46 -4.78 -8.42 -6.15
C TYR A 46 -6.02 -9.10 -6.75
N ALA A 47 -5.86 -9.89 -7.83
CA ALA A 47 -6.98 -10.59 -8.47
C ALA A 47 -7.65 -11.61 -7.54
N MET A 48 -6.86 -12.43 -6.82
CA MET A 48 -7.36 -13.41 -5.86
C MET A 48 -8.15 -12.78 -4.72
N THR A 49 -7.80 -11.55 -4.33
CA THR A 49 -8.51 -10.84 -3.26
C THR A 49 -9.99 -10.66 -3.58
N PHE A 50 -10.34 -10.30 -4.82
CA PHE A 50 -11.74 -10.16 -5.23
C PHE A 50 -12.48 -11.50 -5.37
N GLN A 51 -11.77 -12.61 -5.54
CA GLN A 51 -12.37 -13.95 -5.56
C GLN A 51 -12.88 -14.39 -4.17
N THR A 52 -12.45 -13.72 -3.10
CA THR A 52 -12.94 -14.00 -1.74
C THR A 52 -14.37 -13.53 -1.50
N GLY A 53 -14.93 -12.70 -2.38
CA GLY A 53 -16.23 -12.05 -2.20
C GLY A 53 -16.16 -10.72 -1.44
N ILE A 54 -14.96 -10.21 -1.15
CA ILE A 54 -14.79 -8.85 -0.64
C ILE A 54 -15.22 -7.83 -1.70
N THR A 55 -15.95 -6.81 -1.29
CA THR A 55 -16.38 -5.70 -2.16
C THR A 55 -15.73 -4.40 -1.72
N LEU A 56 -15.73 -3.40 -2.60
CA LEU A 56 -15.26 -2.06 -2.24
C LEU A 56 -16.25 -1.44 -1.25
N GLY A 57 -15.78 -1.21 -0.02
CA GLY A 57 -16.58 -0.66 1.04
C GLY A 57 -16.74 0.86 0.95
N ARG A 58 -17.61 1.39 1.80
CA ARG A 58 -18.02 2.81 1.77
C ARG A 58 -17.07 3.75 2.53
N THR A 59 -16.17 3.21 3.36
CA THR A 59 -15.26 4.00 4.19
C THR A 59 -13.81 3.65 3.92
N ARG A 60 -12.96 4.67 3.82
CA ARG A 60 -11.53 4.53 3.58
C ARG A 60 -10.77 5.26 4.68
N LYS A 61 -10.22 4.53 5.64
CA LYS A 61 -9.34 5.11 6.67
C LYS A 61 -7.89 4.96 6.26
N PHE A 62 -7.40 5.91 5.46
CA PHE A 62 -6.00 5.97 5.04
C PHE A 62 -5.01 5.97 6.21
N LYS A 63 -5.45 6.45 7.38
CA LYS A 63 -4.67 6.39 8.62
C LYS A 63 -4.09 5.00 8.87
N ASN A 64 -4.90 3.95 8.76
CA ASN A 64 -4.50 2.59 9.10
C ASN A 64 -3.41 2.05 8.16
N VAL A 65 -3.49 2.35 6.86
CA VAL A 65 -2.47 1.90 5.89
C VAL A 65 -1.16 2.68 6.06
N ILE A 66 -1.24 3.98 6.38
CA ILE A 66 -0.04 4.81 6.63
C ILE A 66 0.67 4.34 7.89
N GLU A 67 -0.05 4.13 9.00
CA GLU A 67 0.54 3.64 10.25
C GLU A 67 1.15 2.25 10.08
N ALA A 68 0.48 1.35 9.36
CA ALA A 68 1.01 0.02 9.04
C ALA A 68 2.29 0.11 8.19
N ALA A 69 2.33 0.99 7.18
CA ALA A 69 3.52 1.19 6.35
C ALA A 69 4.68 1.80 7.13
N ALA A 70 4.41 2.76 8.03
CA ALA A 70 5.42 3.37 8.89
C ALA A 70 6.00 2.35 9.87
N HIS A 71 5.15 1.51 10.46
CA HIS A 71 5.60 0.40 11.30
C HIS A 71 6.45 -0.60 10.51
N HIS A 72 6.03 -0.95 9.30
CA HIS A 72 6.80 -1.82 8.40
C HIS A 72 8.16 -1.22 8.07
N ALA A 73 8.21 0.06 7.68
CA ALA A 73 9.44 0.77 7.33
C ALA A 73 10.44 0.82 8.50
N ASN A 74 9.97 1.14 9.69
CA ASN A 74 10.80 1.14 10.90
C ASN A 74 11.33 -0.24 11.24
N THR A 75 10.52 -1.28 11.07
CA THR A 75 10.92 -2.67 11.32
C THR A 75 11.96 -3.14 10.30
N ALA A 76 11.74 -2.85 9.01
CA ALA A 76 12.69 -3.14 7.94
C ALA A 76 14.02 -2.42 8.15
N TRP A 77 13.98 -1.16 8.57
CA TRP A 77 15.18 -0.40 8.93
C TRP A 77 15.92 -1.04 10.10
N LYS A 78 15.25 -1.33 11.22
CA LYS A 78 15.89 -1.95 12.40
C LYS A 78 16.49 -3.33 12.10
N ASN A 79 15.85 -4.09 11.21
CA ASN A 79 16.26 -5.44 10.84
C ASN A 79 17.08 -5.48 9.54
N ARG A 80 17.64 -4.34 9.11
CA ARG A 80 18.44 -4.26 7.88
C ARG A 80 19.68 -5.15 8.00
N GLY A 81 19.97 -5.89 6.93
CA GLY A 81 21.14 -6.77 6.87
C GLY A 81 22.46 -5.99 6.86
N ARG A 82 23.56 -6.73 6.79
CA ARG A 82 24.90 -6.17 6.58
C ARG A 82 25.48 -6.68 5.26
N ASP A 83 26.33 -5.88 4.63
CA ASP A 83 27.09 -6.32 3.47
C ASP A 83 28.33 -7.14 3.88
N ALA A 84 29.11 -7.59 2.88
CA ALA A 84 30.31 -8.39 3.09
C ALA A 84 31.42 -7.65 3.88
N SER A 85 31.38 -6.31 3.94
CA SER A 85 32.30 -5.50 4.74
C SER A 85 31.81 -5.28 6.18
N GLY A 86 30.63 -5.80 6.51
CA GLY A 86 29.99 -5.63 7.81
C GLY A 86 29.23 -4.31 7.98
N GLN A 87 29.09 -3.50 6.92
CA GLN A 87 28.31 -2.26 6.96
C GLN A 87 26.82 -2.55 6.85
N GLU A 88 26.01 -1.77 7.56
CA GLU A 88 24.56 -1.91 7.52
C GLU A 88 23.99 -1.47 6.17
N LEU A 89 23.13 -2.31 5.60
CA LEU A 89 22.46 -2.04 4.33
C LEU A 89 21.41 -0.95 4.51
N LEU A 90 21.33 0.00 3.59
CA LEU A 90 20.24 0.98 3.59
C LEU A 90 18.89 0.29 3.33
N SER A 91 17.87 0.66 4.11
CA SER A 91 16.49 0.19 3.94
C SER A 91 15.53 1.38 3.91
N TYR A 92 14.77 1.53 2.84
CA TYR A 92 13.80 2.62 2.71
C TYR A 92 12.53 2.09 2.06
N THR A 93 11.37 2.50 2.56
CA THR A 93 10.07 1.99 2.12
C THR A 93 9.34 3.02 1.28
N ILE A 94 8.67 2.59 0.21
CA ILE A 94 7.73 3.40 -0.55
C ILE A 94 6.35 2.76 -0.40
N LEU A 95 5.41 3.49 0.19
CA LEU A 95 3.99 3.12 0.19
C LEU A 95 3.33 3.71 -1.06
N LEU A 96 2.88 2.85 -1.97
CA LEU A 96 2.03 3.23 -3.10
C LEU A 96 0.56 2.96 -2.77
N VAL A 97 -0.25 4.00 -2.68
CA VAL A 97 -1.68 3.91 -2.41
C VAL A 97 -2.46 4.17 -3.70
N LEU A 98 -3.14 3.14 -4.20
CA LEU A 98 -4.06 3.25 -5.34
C LEU A 98 -5.47 3.52 -4.82
N THR A 99 -6.09 4.62 -5.25
CA THR A 99 -7.43 4.99 -4.78
C THR A 99 -8.19 5.77 -5.85
N PRO A 100 -9.53 5.63 -5.97
CA PRO A 100 -10.34 6.54 -6.77
C PRO A 100 -10.59 7.90 -6.09
N GLY A 101 -9.97 8.13 -4.93
CA GLY A 101 -10.26 9.20 -3.97
C GLY A 101 -10.37 10.62 -4.53
N ASN A 102 -10.79 11.52 -3.65
CA ASN A 102 -10.92 12.95 -3.92
C ASN A 102 -10.01 13.76 -2.99
N ASP A 103 -9.94 15.07 -3.20
CA ASP A 103 -9.03 15.94 -2.44
C ASP A 103 -9.33 15.97 -0.93
N SER A 104 -10.57 15.68 -0.52
CA SER A 104 -10.94 15.60 0.89
C SER A 104 -10.30 14.41 1.62
N ASP A 105 -10.08 13.30 0.90
CA ASP A 105 -9.40 12.12 1.43
C ASP A 105 -7.93 12.46 1.80
N VAL A 106 -7.25 13.28 0.98
CA VAL A 106 -5.85 13.69 1.21
C VAL A 106 -5.74 14.65 2.39
N MET A 107 -6.69 15.58 2.54
CA MET A 107 -6.72 16.51 3.67
C MET A 107 -6.90 15.78 5.01
N ALA A 108 -7.67 14.69 5.02
CA ALA A 108 -7.95 13.90 6.22
C ALA A 108 -6.74 13.12 6.76
N VAL A 109 -5.64 12.98 5.99
CA VAL A 109 -4.44 12.23 6.42
C VAL A 109 -3.26 13.10 6.84
N LYS A 110 -3.37 14.44 6.81
CA LYS A 110 -2.28 15.35 7.19
C LYS A 110 -1.67 15.02 8.55
N ASP A 111 -2.51 14.92 9.58
CA ASP A 111 -2.04 14.64 10.95
C ASP A 111 -1.39 13.26 11.05
N THR A 112 -1.86 12.28 10.27
CA THR A 112 -1.24 10.95 10.24
C THR A 112 0.13 11.00 9.57
N ILE A 113 0.28 11.76 8.48
CA ILE A 113 1.57 11.92 7.79
C ILE A 113 2.59 12.56 8.73
N VAL A 114 2.20 13.62 9.45
CA VAL A 114 3.05 14.26 10.46
C VAL A 114 3.44 13.26 11.56
N ALA A 115 2.49 12.46 12.04
CA ALA A 115 2.75 11.46 13.07
C ALA A 115 3.76 10.37 12.66
N VAL A 116 4.00 10.17 11.35
CA VAL A 116 4.94 9.17 10.84
C VAL A 116 6.19 9.76 10.17
N GLU A 117 6.44 11.06 10.29
CA GLU A 117 7.51 11.77 9.58
C GLU A 117 8.92 11.20 9.85
N GLY A 118 9.14 10.61 11.02
CA GLY A 118 10.43 10.00 11.39
C GLY A 118 10.67 8.60 10.81
N ALA A 119 9.68 7.99 10.14
CA ALA A 119 9.85 6.69 9.51
C ALA A 119 10.63 6.82 8.19
N PRO A 120 11.46 5.81 7.81
CA PRO A 120 12.13 5.78 6.51
C PRO A 120 11.13 5.37 5.41
N LEU A 121 10.16 6.25 5.17
CA LEU A 121 8.96 6.00 4.38
C LEU A 121 8.66 7.20 3.47
N SER A 122 8.45 6.93 2.19
CA SER A 122 7.77 7.85 1.26
C SER A 122 6.36 7.32 0.97
N ILE A 123 5.39 8.23 0.83
CA ILE A 123 4.00 7.88 0.55
C ILE A 123 3.59 8.51 -0.78
N LEU A 124 3.12 7.69 -1.72
CA LEU A 124 2.63 8.10 -3.03
C LEU A 124 1.16 7.74 -3.17
N PHE A 125 0.31 8.76 -3.32
CA PHE A 125 -1.10 8.57 -3.68
C PHE A 125 -1.27 8.64 -5.19
N VAL A 126 -1.81 7.58 -5.78
CA VAL A 126 -2.17 7.53 -7.20
C VAL A 126 -3.68 7.43 -7.33
N ARG A 127 -4.26 8.44 -7.99
CA ARG A 127 -5.70 8.47 -8.28
C ARG A 127 -5.99 7.59 -9.50
N VAL A 128 -6.82 6.57 -9.32
CA VAL A 128 -7.31 5.72 -10.40
C VAL A 128 -8.75 6.12 -10.73
N PRO A 129 -9.05 6.64 -11.94
CA PRO A 129 -10.40 7.04 -12.29
C PRO A 129 -11.37 5.86 -12.22
N SER A 130 -12.54 6.05 -11.61
CA SER A 130 -13.64 5.08 -11.68
C SER A 130 -14.47 5.35 -12.93
N SER A 131 -15.14 4.31 -13.45
CA SER A 131 -15.99 4.41 -14.66
C SER A 131 -17.05 5.52 -14.59
N SER A 132 -17.49 5.90 -13.40
CA SER A 132 -18.40 7.02 -13.14
C SER A 132 -17.79 8.43 -13.34
N SER A 133 -16.47 8.54 -13.55
CA SER A 133 -15.73 9.78 -13.82
C SER A 133 -15.19 9.89 -15.24
N LEU A 134 -15.41 8.87 -16.07
CA LEU A 134 -15.02 8.89 -17.48
C LEU A 134 -16.13 9.60 -18.27
N GLN A 135 -16.00 10.90 -18.48
CA GLN A 135 -16.67 11.49 -19.64
C GLN A 135 -15.93 11.02 -20.90
N PRO A 136 -16.64 10.58 -21.96
CA PRO A 136 -16.00 10.24 -23.22
C PRO A 136 -15.23 11.47 -23.72
N ILE A 137 -13.92 11.33 -23.85
CA ILE A 137 -13.10 12.29 -24.59
C ILE A 137 -13.43 12.04 -26.06
N ILE A 138 -14.34 12.84 -26.60
CA ILE A 138 -14.58 12.92 -28.03
C ILE A 138 -13.43 13.76 -28.59
N PHE A 139 -12.59 13.15 -29.44
CA PHE A 139 -11.63 13.87 -30.28
C PHE A 139 -12.36 14.65 -31.37
#